data_AF-A0A371D5C6-F1
#
_entry.id   AF-A0A371D5C6-F1
#
_cell.length_a   1.000
_cell.length_b   1.000
_cell.length_c   1.000
_cell.angle_alpha   90.00
_cell.angle_beta   90.00
_cell.angle_gamma   90.00
#
_symmetry.space_group_name_H-M   'P 1'
#
loop_
_entity.id
_entity.type
_entity.pdbx_description
1 polymer ?
#
loop_
_entity_poly.entity_id
_entity_poly.type
_entity_poly.pdbx_seq_one_letter_code
_entity_poly.pdbx_strand_id
1 'polypeptide(L)'
;MTSTAAPTPVPFREFFFPGNDKSGAAIGRSHASWFLVVPRPEGIPMIRLARCLNIIIPGDPSSVGALSAAGRHLFAVGGTFGEKAMNDLTRMRDSEGRAPIKVVEEYSEDHPFGLCALVEVQVPDEELMYACARCGRWETQLGPRFLRCSGCKSRWYCSAKCQKDDWKPAYHRGECDLLKEGKHYEVETRRKLHDNGWWFHSGGLGNRALMEPTGEYEWERARTEGDWDWVAYGRRNPPHDVPASARARPTFSKEFVASLPPGVPPPGFVTTGNAKDDKSLIERFRATVLGTDQLLPPFLNPMRTPGLESNVVLERDIPPMPELPVPQAPGFVFIGDPPLDEQRLDAFLAEHGTEAEQEAFLRAAAARAKCVEARSKLSEEKERRSKAYRALVTEHLTAVRHNVRVMWGPAGSNDDSEDDDDEDDDDEDDDLEQALGVEKAMAGMSVEDEQTGDSEDEICHCGNENSSEEESSEEEEGPVESSPKIGA
;
A
#
# COMPACT_ATOMS: atom_id res chain seq x y z
N MET A 1 -14.68 45.46 2.58
CA MET A 1 -13.75 44.33 2.42
C MET A 1 -14.50 43.25 1.67
N THR A 2 -14.25 43.10 0.37
CA THR A 2 -14.83 42.02 -0.44
C THR A 2 -14.17 40.71 -0.01
N SER A 3 -14.91 39.88 0.71
CA SER A 3 -14.49 38.52 1.06
C SER A 3 -14.44 37.71 -0.23
N THR A 4 -13.27 37.61 -0.86
CA THR A 4 -13.00 36.65 -1.91
C THR A 4 -13.28 35.25 -1.35
N ALA A 5 -14.23 34.54 -1.96
CA ALA A 5 -14.52 33.15 -1.62
C ALA A 5 -13.21 32.34 -1.69
N ALA A 6 -13.01 31.43 -0.73
CA ALA A 6 -11.86 30.54 -0.76
C ALA A 6 -11.90 29.71 -2.06
N PRO A 7 -10.76 29.52 -2.74
CA PRO A 7 -10.71 28.70 -3.95
C PRO A 7 -11.21 27.29 -3.67
N THR A 8 -12.00 26.73 -4.59
CA THR A 8 -12.47 25.35 -4.51
C THR A 8 -11.26 24.41 -4.46
N PRO A 9 -11.20 23.47 -3.49
CA PRO A 9 -10.11 22.50 -3.43
C PRO A 9 -10.03 21.70 -4.72
N VAL A 10 -8.82 21.53 -5.27
CA VAL A 10 -8.58 20.67 -6.43
C VAL A 10 -8.51 19.21 -5.94
N PRO A 11 -9.40 18.31 -6.41
CA PRO A 11 -9.33 16.89 -6.06
C PRO A 11 -8.06 16.25 -6.66
N PHE A 12 -7.62 15.12 -6.11
CA PHE A 12 -6.57 14.35 -6.78
C PHE A 12 -7.14 13.66 -8.03
N ARG A 13 -6.26 13.38 -8.99
CA ARG A 13 -6.64 12.77 -10.27
C ARG A 13 -6.73 11.25 -10.14
N GLU A 14 -7.81 10.70 -10.70
CA GLU A 14 -8.05 9.26 -10.80
C GLU A 14 -7.82 8.77 -12.23
N PHE A 15 -7.36 7.53 -12.32
CA PHE A 15 -7.04 6.82 -13.54
C PHE A 15 -7.72 5.45 -13.54
N PHE A 16 -8.13 5.01 -14.70
CA PHE A 16 -8.86 3.76 -14.91
C PHE A 16 -8.07 2.87 -15.86
N PHE A 17 -8.20 1.56 -15.65
CA PHE A 17 -7.63 0.57 -16.56
C PHE A 17 -8.59 0.34 -17.72
N PRO A 18 -8.09 0.18 -18.97
CA PRO A 18 -8.95 -0.14 -20.09
C PRO A 18 -9.79 -1.40 -19.80
N GLY A 19 -11.12 -1.27 -19.86
CA GLY A 19 -12.07 -2.36 -19.59
C GLY A 19 -12.45 -2.53 -18.11
N ASN A 20 -11.96 -1.67 -17.21
CA ASN A 20 -12.39 -1.65 -15.81
C ASN A 20 -12.66 -0.21 -15.36
N ASP A 21 -13.91 0.21 -15.50
CA ASP A 21 -14.37 1.55 -15.11
C ASP A 21 -14.76 1.63 -13.62
N LYS A 22 -14.77 0.51 -12.91
CA LYS A 22 -15.31 0.42 -11.54
C LYS A 22 -14.30 0.78 -10.46
N SER A 23 -13.02 0.45 -10.66
CA SER A 23 -11.95 0.71 -9.67
C SER A 23 -10.91 1.66 -10.23
N GLY A 24 -11.04 2.94 -9.87
CA GLY A 24 -10.02 3.95 -10.16
C GLY A 24 -8.77 3.77 -9.30
N ALA A 25 -7.64 4.28 -9.79
CA ALA A 25 -6.38 4.37 -9.07
C ALA A 25 -5.82 5.81 -9.15
N ALA A 26 -5.02 6.21 -8.18
CA ALA A 26 -4.36 7.51 -8.15
C ALA A 26 -2.85 7.34 -7.98
N ILE A 27 -2.08 8.28 -8.53
CA ILE A 27 -0.66 8.38 -8.22
C ILE A 27 -0.51 9.06 -6.86
N GLY A 28 -0.03 8.28 -5.90
CA GLY A 28 0.18 8.67 -4.52
C GLY A 28 1.64 8.98 -4.21
N ARG A 29 1.86 9.88 -3.25
CA ARG A 29 3.18 10.14 -2.68
C ARG A 29 3.17 10.07 -1.16
N SER A 30 4.11 9.30 -0.61
CA SER A 30 4.41 9.25 0.82
C SER A 30 5.91 9.39 1.01
N HIS A 31 6.34 10.54 1.52
CA HIS A 31 7.76 10.86 1.68
C HIS A 31 8.54 10.81 0.34
N ALA A 32 9.59 9.98 0.25
CA ALA A 32 10.36 9.73 -0.96
C ALA A 32 9.73 8.69 -1.89
N SER A 33 8.69 7.99 -1.44
CA SER A 33 8.08 6.89 -2.15
C SER A 33 6.89 7.33 -3.00
N TRP A 34 6.79 6.73 -4.17
CA TRP A 34 5.68 6.83 -5.11
C TRP A 34 4.82 5.59 -5.00
N PHE A 35 3.51 5.76 -5.06
CA PHE A 35 2.56 4.68 -4.94
C PHE A 35 1.51 4.73 -6.04
N LEU A 36 1.03 3.57 -6.44
CA LEU A 36 -0.29 3.44 -7.06
C LEU A 36 -1.28 3.12 -5.94
N VAL A 37 -2.27 3.99 -5.73
CA VAL A 37 -3.17 3.91 -4.57
C VAL A 37 -4.63 3.87 -5.03
N VAL A 38 -5.41 2.95 -4.48
CA VAL A 38 -6.87 2.96 -4.68
C VAL A 38 -7.48 4.11 -3.84
N PRO A 39 -8.21 5.06 -4.47
CA PRO A 39 -8.74 6.25 -3.81
C PRO A 39 -9.65 5.95 -2.61
N ARG A 40 -10.39 4.86 -2.70
CA ARG A 40 -11.34 4.41 -1.68
C ARG A 40 -10.81 3.13 -1.03
N PRO A 41 -10.93 2.98 0.30
CA PRO A 41 -10.81 1.67 0.90
C PRO A 41 -11.91 0.77 0.32
N GLU A 42 -11.54 -0.38 -0.22
CA GLU A 42 -12.48 -1.33 -0.83
C GLU A 42 -12.66 -2.56 0.05
N GLY A 43 -13.83 -3.18 -0.08
CA GLY A 43 -14.20 -4.41 0.61
C GLY A 43 -14.34 -4.29 2.12
N ILE A 44 -14.75 -5.41 2.73
CA ILE A 44 -14.85 -5.54 4.18
C ILE A 44 -13.53 -5.21 4.93
N PRO A 45 -12.32 -5.49 4.39
CA PRO A 45 -11.07 -5.13 5.07
C PRO A 45 -10.86 -3.63 5.25
N MET A 46 -11.50 -2.79 4.43
CA MET A 46 -11.23 -1.36 4.26
C MET A 46 -9.73 -1.05 4.16
N ILE A 47 -9.00 -1.95 3.50
CA ILE A 47 -7.59 -1.75 3.21
C ILE A 47 -7.53 -0.93 1.94
N ARG A 48 -6.76 0.17 1.98
CA ARG A 48 -6.37 0.82 0.75
C ARG A 48 -5.23 0.03 0.15
N LEU A 49 -5.51 -0.57 -1.00
CA LEU A 49 -4.45 -1.13 -1.81
C LEU A 49 -3.55 0.02 -2.26
N ALA A 50 -2.29 -0.06 -1.86
CA ALA A 50 -1.23 0.81 -2.31
C ALA A 50 -0.11 -0.10 -2.81
N ARG A 51 0.58 0.27 -3.89
CA ARG A 51 1.78 -0.44 -4.36
C ARG A 51 2.90 0.57 -4.51
N CYS A 52 4.04 0.34 -3.85
CA CYS A 52 5.22 1.16 -4.07
C CYS A 52 5.68 1.00 -5.53
N LEU A 53 5.98 2.12 -6.20
CA LEU A 53 6.30 2.16 -7.62
C LEU A 53 7.79 2.38 -7.89
N ASN A 54 8.48 3.07 -6.98
CA ASN A 54 9.85 3.50 -7.24
C ASN A 54 10.86 2.66 -6.45
N ILE A 55 12.08 2.60 -6.99
CA ILE A 55 13.28 2.15 -6.28
C ILE A 55 14.14 3.34 -5.90
N ILE A 56 14.70 3.30 -4.70
CA ILE A 56 15.76 4.20 -4.26
C ILE A 56 17.08 3.46 -4.32
N ILE A 57 17.99 3.92 -5.16
CA ILE A 57 19.32 3.32 -5.34
C ILE A 57 20.22 3.82 -4.20
N PRO A 58 20.79 2.92 -3.38
CA PRO A 58 21.70 3.33 -2.31
C PRO A 58 22.92 4.08 -2.88
N GLY A 59 23.18 5.25 -2.32
CA GLY A 59 24.29 6.11 -2.73
C GLY A 59 23.99 7.08 -3.85
N ASP A 60 22.81 7.02 -4.49
CA ASP A 60 22.45 7.88 -5.61
C ASP A 60 21.38 8.93 -5.23
N PRO A 61 21.76 10.21 -5.08
CA PRO A 61 20.81 11.29 -4.78
C PRO A 61 19.75 11.52 -5.86
N SER A 62 20.01 11.13 -7.11
CA SER A 62 19.07 11.32 -8.22
C SER A 62 17.86 10.39 -8.12
N SER A 63 17.96 9.31 -7.35
CA SER A 63 16.84 8.39 -7.10
C SER A 63 15.73 8.99 -6.22
N VAL A 64 15.95 10.16 -5.60
CA VAL A 64 15.00 10.79 -4.69
C VAL A 64 14.77 12.27 -5.02
N GLY A 65 13.52 12.61 -5.35
CA GLY A 65 13.12 13.99 -5.56
C GLY A 65 13.68 14.61 -6.84
N ALA A 66 14.10 13.79 -7.81
CA ALA A 66 14.51 14.26 -9.12
C ALA A 66 13.39 14.98 -9.86
N LEU A 67 13.79 15.95 -10.68
CA LEU A 67 12.92 16.74 -11.53
C LEU A 67 13.42 16.73 -12.97
N SER A 68 12.52 16.68 -13.93
CA SER A 68 12.84 16.87 -15.34
C SER A 68 13.19 18.32 -15.65
N ALA A 69 13.67 18.58 -16.87
CA ALA A 69 13.87 19.94 -17.36
C ALA A 69 12.58 20.80 -17.34
N ALA A 70 11.41 20.15 -17.38
CA ALA A 70 10.10 20.82 -17.26
C ALA A 70 9.67 21.05 -15.79
N GLY A 71 10.50 20.68 -14.82
CA GLY A 71 10.18 20.78 -13.39
C GLY A 71 9.19 19.72 -12.89
N ARG A 72 8.98 18.63 -13.65
CA ARG A 72 8.09 17.53 -13.25
C ARG A 72 8.85 16.44 -12.53
N HIS A 73 8.18 15.72 -11.64
CA HIS A 73 8.80 14.65 -10.87
C HIS A 73 9.29 13.50 -11.76
N LEU A 74 10.49 13.01 -11.44
CA LEU A 74 11.07 11.80 -12.00
C LEU A 74 11.24 10.74 -10.90
N PHE A 75 11.05 9.48 -11.24
CA PHE A 75 11.46 8.35 -10.40
C PHE A 75 11.75 7.11 -11.26
N ALA A 76 12.64 6.25 -10.75
CA ALA A 76 12.95 4.97 -11.39
C ALA A 76 11.99 3.88 -10.90
N VAL A 77 11.40 3.14 -11.83
CA VAL A 77 10.60 1.93 -11.58
C VAL A 77 11.52 0.72 -11.72
N GLY A 78 11.40 -0.24 -10.81
CA GLY A 78 12.21 -1.45 -10.81
C GLY A 78 11.80 -2.44 -9.74
N GLY A 79 12.67 -3.40 -9.48
CA GLY A 79 12.48 -4.41 -8.44
C GLY A 79 11.65 -5.59 -8.91
N THR A 80 11.33 -6.49 -7.99
CA THR A 80 10.54 -7.70 -8.27
C THR A 80 9.20 -7.39 -8.94
N PHE A 81 8.61 -6.20 -8.74
CA PHE A 81 7.34 -5.78 -9.34
C PHE A 81 7.47 -4.72 -10.43
N GLY A 82 8.69 -4.43 -10.90
CA GLY A 82 8.96 -3.34 -11.83
C GLY A 82 8.17 -3.47 -13.14
N GLU A 83 8.21 -4.64 -13.78
CA GLU A 83 7.50 -4.88 -15.05
C GLU A 83 5.99 -4.72 -14.89
N LYS A 84 5.42 -5.33 -13.85
CA LYS A 84 3.98 -5.22 -13.57
C LYS A 84 3.58 -3.76 -13.28
N ALA A 85 4.39 -3.03 -12.51
CA ALA A 85 4.15 -1.62 -12.26
C ALA A 85 4.17 -0.81 -13.55
N MET A 86 5.10 -1.09 -14.47
CA MET A 86 5.17 -0.45 -15.78
C MET A 86 3.96 -0.77 -16.66
N ASN A 87 3.52 -2.03 -16.70
CA ASN A 87 2.31 -2.45 -17.42
C ASN A 87 1.08 -1.68 -16.91
N ASP A 88 0.90 -1.61 -15.59
CA ASP A 88 -0.20 -0.88 -14.97
C ASP A 88 -0.13 0.63 -15.32
N LEU A 89 1.04 1.26 -15.12
CA LEU A 89 1.25 2.70 -15.34
C LEU A 89 1.04 3.15 -16.80
N THR A 90 1.46 2.33 -17.76
CA THR A 90 1.38 2.68 -19.20
C THR A 90 -0.01 2.46 -19.79
N ARG A 91 -0.85 1.62 -19.18
CA ARG A 91 -2.22 1.34 -19.63
C ARG A 91 -3.27 2.28 -19.05
N MET A 92 -3.05 2.77 -17.83
CA MET A 92 -3.99 3.63 -17.13
C MET A 92 -4.28 4.96 -17.85
N ARG A 93 -5.54 5.39 -17.87
CA ARG A 93 -5.98 6.68 -18.43
C ARG A 93 -6.96 7.37 -17.50
N ASP A 94 -6.89 8.70 -17.42
CA ASP A 94 -7.94 9.48 -16.75
C ASP A 94 -9.18 9.64 -17.66
N SER A 95 -10.21 10.31 -17.16
CA SER A 95 -11.45 10.57 -17.91
C SER A 95 -11.27 11.43 -19.17
N GLU A 96 -10.12 12.10 -19.32
CA GLU A 96 -9.75 12.87 -20.51
C GLU A 96 -8.81 12.08 -21.45
N GLY A 97 -8.53 10.80 -21.15
CA GLY A 97 -7.63 9.97 -21.93
C GLY A 97 -6.14 10.29 -21.72
N ARG A 98 -5.77 11.01 -20.65
CA ARG A 98 -4.38 11.36 -20.35
C ARG A 98 -3.72 10.24 -19.52
N ALA A 99 -2.45 9.99 -19.80
CA ALA A 99 -1.66 9.02 -19.05
C ALA A 99 -1.11 9.63 -17.74
N PRO A 100 -0.91 8.85 -16.67
CA PRO A 100 -0.35 9.33 -15.40
C PRO A 100 1.15 9.64 -15.49
N ILE A 101 1.86 8.94 -16.37
CA ILE A 101 3.31 9.04 -16.55
C ILE A 101 3.68 9.09 -18.02
N LYS A 102 4.92 9.51 -18.27
CA LYS A 102 5.63 9.38 -19.55
C LYS A 102 6.94 8.63 -19.30
N VAL A 103 7.24 7.62 -20.11
CA VAL A 103 8.55 6.95 -20.06
C VAL A 103 9.62 7.88 -20.64
N VAL A 104 10.68 8.10 -19.87
CA VAL A 104 11.82 8.96 -20.26
C VAL A 104 12.95 8.12 -20.81
N GLU A 105 13.26 7.01 -20.14
CA GLU A 105 14.32 6.07 -20.47
C GLU A 105 13.86 4.66 -20.10
N GLU A 106 14.12 3.70 -20.97
CA GLU A 106 13.96 2.28 -20.68
C GLU A 106 15.34 1.69 -20.39
N TYR A 107 15.43 0.90 -19.34
CA TYR A 107 16.67 0.22 -18.96
C TYR A 107 16.69 -1.20 -19.53
N SER A 108 17.90 -1.73 -19.73
CA SER A 108 18.07 -3.14 -20.11
C SER A 108 17.59 -4.08 -19.01
N GLU A 109 17.16 -5.28 -19.38
CA GLU A 109 16.78 -6.33 -18.43
C GLU A 109 17.93 -6.66 -17.45
N ASP A 110 19.17 -6.60 -17.93
CA ASP A 110 20.39 -6.83 -17.14
C ASP A 110 20.84 -5.60 -16.31
N HIS A 111 19.99 -4.60 -16.10
CA HIS A 111 20.39 -3.41 -15.34
C HIS A 111 20.85 -3.82 -13.93
N PRO A 112 22.02 -3.35 -13.44
CA PRO A 112 22.66 -3.84 -12.22
C PRO A 112 21.85 -3.62 -10.94
N PHE A 113 20.79 -2.81 -11.01
CA PHE A 113 19.86 -2.54 -9.91
C PHE A 113 18.42 -3.03 -10.19
N GLY A 114 18.20 -3.84 -11.22
CA GLY A 114 16.87 -4.33 -11.61
C GLY A 114 15.88 -3.20 -11.92
N LEU A 115 16.35 -2.12 -12.55
CA LEU A 115 15.49 -1.02 -12.98
C LEU A 115 14.87 -1.36 -14.32
N CYS A 116 13.60 -1.02 -14.50
CA CYS A 116 12.88 -1.19 -15.75
C CYS A 116 12.86 0.11 -16.56
N ALA A 117 12.56 1.23 -15.91
CA ALA A 117 12.46 2.52 -16.59
C ALA A 117 12.62 3.72 -15.66
N LEU A 118 13.04 4.85 -16.22
CA LEU A 118 12.88 6.17 -15.63
C LEU A 118 11.59 6.81 -16.16
N VAL A 119 10.70 7.21 -15.27
CA VAL A 119 9.40 7.79 -15.65
C VAL A 119 9.24 9.23 -15.15
N GLU A 120 8.54 10.04 -15.95
CA GLU A 120 8.13 11.40 -15.62
C GLU A 120 6.64 11.46 -15.30
N VAL A 121 6.32 11.95 -14.11
CA VAL A 121 4.94 12.11 -13.63
C VAL A 121 4.25 13.24 -14.39
N GLN A 122 3.15 12.93 -15.06
CA GLN A 122 2.34 13.91 -15.81
C GLN A 122 1.24 14.54 -14.95
N VAL A 123 1.03 14.03 -13.73
CA VAL A 123 0.06 14.55 -12.77
C VAL A 123 0.63 15.79 -12.06
N PRO A 124 -0.06 16.95 -12.08
CA PRO A 124 0.34 18.12 -11.31
C PRO A 124 0.42 17.82 -9.80
N ASP A 125 1.30 18.52 -9.08
CA ASP A 125 1.53 18.31 -7.64
C ASP A 125 0.22 18.52 -6.83
N GLU A 126 -0.62 19.47 -7.23
CA GLU A 126 -1.92 19.74 -6.59
C GLU A 126 -2.96 18.61 -6.81
N GLU A 127 -2.76 17.79 -7.83
CA GLU A 127 -3.63 16.67 -8.22
C GLU A 127 -3.06 15.30 -7.80
N LEU A 128 -1.89 15.24 -7.19
CA LEU A 128 -1.36 14.02 -6.58
C LEU A 128 -2.12 13.68 -5.31
N MET A 129 -2.20 12.39 -4.98
CA MET A 129 -2.75 11.93 -3.70
C MET A 129 -1.62 11.86 -2.65
N TYR A 130 -1.83 12.35 -1.43
CA TYR A 130 -0.78 12.35 -0.41
C TYR A 130 -1.11 11.51 0.82
N ALA A 131 -0.07 10.91 1.39
CA ALA A 131 -0.12 10.32 2.72
C ALA A 131 0.25 11.34 3.80
N CYS A 132 -0.40 11.24 4.95
CA CYS A 132 -0.07 12.02 6.14
C CYS A 132 1.28 11.56 6.70
N ALA A 133 2.27 12.43 6.71
CA ALA A 133 3.64 12.14 7.17
C ALA A 133 3.73 11.69 8.64
N ARG A 134 2.68 11.92 9.44
CA ARG A 134 2.60 11.47 10.83
C ARG A 134 1.91 10.13 11.01
N CYS A 135 0.75 9.95 10.38
CA CYS A 135 -0.11 8.80 10.69
C CYS A 135 -0.33 7.85 9.52
N GLY A 136 0.25 8.13 8.35
CA GLY A 136 0.17 7.27 7.17
C GLY A 136 -1.24 7.15 6.58
N ARG A 137 -2.16 8.02 6.97
CA ARG A 137 -3.49 8.13 6.36
C ARG A 137 -3.32 8.67 4.95
N TRP A 138 -3.99 8.09 3.96
CA TRP A 138 -4.05 8.63 2.60
C TRP A 138 -5.22 9.62 2.44
N GLU A 139 -5.10 10.61 1.57
CA GLU A 139 -6.21 11.48 1.18
C GLU A 139 -7.38 10.69 0.59
N THR A 140 -8.60 11.20 0.62
CA THR A 140 -9.78 10.55 0.04
C THR A 140 -10.44 11.50 -0.93
N GLN A 141 -11.05 10.96 -1.99
CA GLN A 141 -11.62 11.73 -3.11
C GLN A 141 -12.61 12.79 -2.61
N LEU A 142 -13.36 12.46 -1.56
CA LEU A 142 -14.40 13.31 -0.99
C LEU A 142 -14.00 13.94 0.35
N GLY A 143 -12.73 13.80 0.73
CA GLY A 143 -12.17 14.39 1.94
C GLY A 143 -11.50 15.74 1.67
N PRO A 144 -11.20 16.51 2.73
CA PRO A 144 -10.38 17.69 2.59
C PRO A 144 -8.98 17.32 2.13
N ARG A 145 -8.38 18.16 1.27
CA ARG A 145 -6.96 18.08 0.96
C ARG A 145 -6.13 18.27 2.23
N PHE A 146 -5.02 17.56 2.32
CA PHE A 146 -4.14 17.60 3.48
C PHE A 146 -3.40 18.93 3.58
N LEU A 147 -3.04 19.30 4.81
CA LEU A 147 -2.24 20.48 5.10
C LEU A 147 -0.82 20.25 4.62
N ARG A 148 -0.32 21.15 3.79
CA ARG A 148 1.08 21.18 3.36
C ARG A 148 1.92 21.98 4.35
N CYS A 149 3.10 21.49 4.73
CA CYS A 149 4.02 22.26 5.55
C CYS A 149 4.39 23.57 4.85
N SER A 150 4.19 24.70 5.52
CA SER A 150 4.44 26.03 4.94
C SER A 150 5.93 26.33 4.72
N GLY A 151 6.82 25.66 5.46
CA GLY A 151 8.28 25.84 5.36
C GLY A 151 8.87 25.13 4.15
N CYS A 152 8.87 23.79 4.18
CA CYS A 152 9.49 22.98 3.14
C CYS A 152 8.58 22.66 1.96
N LYS A 153 7.25 22.75 2.12
CA LYS A 153 6.27 22.34 1.10
C LYS A 153 6.37 20.86 0.68
N SER A 154 7.09 20.02 1.42
CA SER A 154 7.36 18.61 1.05
C SER A 154 6.67 17.58 1.95
N ARG A 155 6.09 18.01 3.08
CA ARG A 155 5.32 17.14 3.99
C ARG A 155 3.84 17.53 4.02
N TRP A 156 3.00 16.50 4.10
CA TRP A 156 1.55 16.62 4.10
C TRP A 156 0.95 16.02 5.37
N TYR A 157 -0.11 16.63 5.88
CA TYR A 157 -0.72 16.27 7.15
C TYR A 157 -2.24 16.31 7.07
N CYS A 158 -2.91 15.25 7.53
CA CYS A 158 -4.37 15.22 7.57
C CYS A 158 -4.99 16.18 8.62
N SER A 159 -4.18 16.79 9.50
CA SER A 159 -4.64 17.74 10.50
C SER A 159 -3.48 18.56 11.10
N ALA A 160 -3.81 19.72 11.67
CA ALA A 160 -2.84 20.54 12.41
C ALA A 160 -2.27 19.80 13.64
N LYS A 161 -3.06 18.91 14.24
CA LYS A 161 -2.58 18.03 15.32
C LYS A 161 -1.47 17.10 14.82
N CYS A 162 -1.68 16.41 13.70
CA CYS A 162 -0.66 15.55 13.10
C CYS A 162 0.61 16.33 12.74
N GLN A 163 0.46 17.54 12.19
CA GLN A 163 1.59 18.42 11.90
C GLN A 163 2.37 18.79 13.18
N LYS A 164 1.67 19.19 14.25
CA LYS A 164 2.29 19.54 15.53
C LYS A 164 3.00 18.34 16.18
N ASP A 165 2.37 17.17 16.16
CA ASP A 165 2.92 15.94 16.75
C ASP A 165 4.17 15.46 15.99
N ASP A 166 4.22 15.72 14.68
CA ASP A 166 5.37 15.45 13.82
C ASP A 166 6.47 16.52 13.90
N TRP A 167 6.17 17.70 14.43
CA TRP A 167 7.11 18.82 14.55
C TRP A 167 8.08 18.64 15.74
N LYS A 168 8.83 17.55 15.76
CA LYS A 168 9.86 17.24 16.74
C LYS A 168 11.25 17.18 16.08
N PRO A 169 12.34 17.47 16.80
CA PRO A 169 13.70 17.40 16.24
C PRO A 169 14.06 16.04 15.65
N ALA A 170 13.57 14.95 16.24
CA ALA A 170 13.78 13.58 15.73
C ALA A 170 12.92 13.25 14.48
N TYR A 171 11.98 14.12 14.11
CA TYR A 171 11.07 13.96 12.99
C TYR A 171 11.15 15.21 12.10
N HIS A 172 10.01 15.79 11.70
CA HIS A 172 9.96 16.81 10.67
C HIS A 172 10.80 18.06 10.95
N ARG A 173 10.91 18.49 12.21
CA ARG A 173 11.67 19.71 12.54
C ARG A 173 13.16 19.56 12.18
N GLY A 174 13.75 18.38 12.31
CA GLY A 174 15.16 18.13 12.01
C GLY A 174 15.48 17.99 10.51
N GLU A 175 14.45 17.85 9.67
CA GLU A 175 14.57 17.63 8.21
C GLU A 175 13.98 18.78 7.38
N CYS A 176 13.19 19.68 7.98
CA CYS A 176 12.44 20.70 7.24
C CYS A 176 13.36 21.61 6.41
N ASP A 177 14.52 22.01 6.94
CA ASP A 177 15.47 22.85 6.22
C ASP A 177 16.12 22.11 5.05
N LEU A 178 16.48 20.83 5.23
CA LEU A 178 17.01 19.99 4.16
C LEU A 178 15.99 19.79 3.03
N LEU A 179 14.73 19.52 3.37
CA LEU A 179 13.65 19.41 2.39
C LEU A 179 13.43 20.73 1.63
N LYS A 180 13.58 21.87 2.31
CA LYS A 180 13.48 23.19 1.68
C LYS A 180 14.65 23.46 0.71
N GLU A 181 15.83 22.92 1.01
CA GLU A 181 17.01 22.97 0.14
C GLU A 181 16.99 21.93 -0.99
N GLY A 182 15.95 21.09 -1.09
CA GLY A 182 15.86 20.04 -2.09
C GLY A 182 16.71 18.79 -1.78
N LYS A 183 17.28 18.68 -0.57
CA LYS A 183 18.09 17.55 -0.11
C LYS A 183 17.24 16.38 0.35
N HIS A 184 16.33 15.93 -0.52
CA HIS A 184 15.38 14.87 -0.21
C HIS A 184 16.10 13.54 0.08
N TYR A 185 17.15 13.21 -0.66
CA TYR A 185 17.95 12.02 -0.44
C TYR A 185 18.57 11.97 0.96
N GLU A 186 19.17 13.07 1.45
CA GLU A 186 19.75 13.10 2.81
C GLU A 186 18.72 12.83 3.90
N VAL A 187 17.50 13.34 3.73
CA VAL A 187 16.38 13.11 4.66
C VAL A 187 15.96 11.65 4.62
N GLU A 188 15.91 11.08 3.42
CA GLU A 188 15.58 9.67 3.21
C GLU A 188 16.64 8.75 3.81
N THR A 189 17.93 8.98 3.57
CA THR A 189 19.03 8.20 4.18
C THR A 189 18.98 8.22 5.72
N ARG A 190 18.57 9.35 6.31
CA ARG A 190 18.48 9.50 7.78
C ARG A 190 17.31 8.74 8.40
N ARG A 191 16.15 8.75 7.74
CA ARG A 191 14.91 8.18 8.31
C ARG A 191 14.54 6.81 7.75
N LYS A 192 15.07 6.46 6.58
CA LYS A 192 14.84 5.20 5.85
C LYS A 192 13.35 4.87 5.70
N LEU A 193 12.55 5.89 5.40
CA LEU A 193 11.08 5.79 5.33
C LEU A 193 10.60 5.06 4.07
N HIS A 194 11.42 5.11 3.02
CA HIS A 194 11.28 4.27 1.87
C HIS A 194 11.82 2.87 2.16
N ASP A 195 11.15 1.89 1.59
CA ASP A 195 11.45 0.48 1.73
C ASP A 195 11.37 -0.14 0.33
N ASN A 196 12.51 -0.47 -0.27
CA ASN A 196 12.53 -1.12 -1.59
C ASN A 196 11.83 -2.50 -1.51
N GLY A 197 11.87 -3.14 -0.34
CA GLY A 197 11.16 -4.37 -0.01
C GLY A 197 9.74 -4.13 0.53
N TRP A 198 9.16 -2.94 0.32
CA TRP A 198 7.84 -2.58 0.87
C TRP A 198 6.78 -3.64 0.55
N TRP A 199 6.81 -4.18 -0.67
CA TRP A 199 5.89 -5.22 -1.11
C TRP A 199 6.10 -6.53 -0.35
N PHE A 200 7.33 -6.87 0.03
CA PHE A 200 7.64 -8.07 0.78
C PHE A 200 7.23 -7.91 2.23
N HIS A 201 7.47 -6.73 2.81
CA HIS A 201 7.15 -6.43 4.20
C HIS A 201 5.66 -6.13 4.44
N SER A 202 4.98 -5.55 3.44
CA SER A 202 3.58 -5.11 3.53
C SER A 202 2.61 -5.92 2.67
N GLY A 203 3.11 -6.73 1.72
CA GLY A 203 2.31 -7.69 0.95
C GLY A 203 2.09 -8.99 1.73
N GLY A 204 1.34 -9.94 1.15
CA GLY A 204 0.75 -11.09 1.86
C GLY A 204 1.71 -11.94 2.71
N LEU A 205 3.00 -11.98 2.36
CA LEU A 205 4.02 -12.77 3.04
C LEU A 205 4.81 -11.98 4.12
N GLY A 206 4.56 -10.69 4.24
CA GLY A 206 5.23 -9.82 5.18
C GLY A 206 4.72 -10.02 6.60
N ASN A 207 5.61 -9.83 7.59
CA ASN A 207 5.22 -9.90 9.01
C ASN A 207 4.04 -8.97 9.29
N ARG A 208 4.08 -7.76 8.73
CA ARG A 208 2.99 -6.79 8.86
C ARG A 208 1.70 -7.39 8.34
N ALA A 209 1.66 -7.81 7.07
CA ALA A 209 0.43 -8.33 6.48
C ALA A 209 -0.12 -9.52 7.26
N LEU A 210 0.72 -10.44 7.76
CA LEU A 210 0.28 -11.61 8.55
C LEU A 210 -0.23 -11.24 9.94
N MET A 211 0.45 -10.33 10.65
CA MET A 211 0.08 -9.86 12.00
C MET A 211 -1.11 -8.91 12.02
N GLU A 212 -1.46 -8.36 10.87
CA GLU A 212 -2.51 -7.37 10.74
C GLU A 212 -3.89 -8.06 10.63
N PRO A 213 -4.96 -7.63 11.33
CA PRO A 213 -6.27 -8.23 11.13
C PRO A 213 -6.78 -8.03 9.69
N THR A 214 -7.59 -8.97 9.19
CA THR A 214 -8.20 -8.92 7.85
C THR A 214 -9.33 -7.90 7.71
N GLY A 215 -9.69 -7.22 8.80
CA GLY A 215 -10.50 -6.01 8.77
C GLY A 215 -12.01 -6.25 8.89
N GLU A 216 -12.52 -7.48 8.79
CA GLU A 216 -13.94 -7.79 9.02
C GLU A 216 -14.38 -7.39 10.42
N TYR A 217 -13.57 -7.75 11.42
CA TYR A 217 -13.81 -7.36 12.81
C TYR A 217 -13.69 -5.85 12.99
N GLU A 218 -12.69 -5.21 12.38
CA GLU A 218 -12.46 -3.76 12.50
C GLU A 218 -13.56 -2.95 11.81
N TRP A 219 -14.07 -3.40 10.68
CA TRP A 219 -15.16 -2.76 9.95
C TRP A 219 -16.43 -2.81 10.75
N GLU A 220 -16.78 -3.99 11.26
CA GLU A 220 -17.98 -4.13 12.06
C GLU A 220 -17.87 -3.36 13.37
N ARG A 221 -16.70 -3.37 14.01
CA ARG A 221 -16.39 -2.50 15.16
C ARG A 221 -16.57 -1.03 14.78
N ALA A 222 -15.98 -0.59 13.67
CA ALA A 222 -16.05 0.80 13.24
C ALA A 222 -17.48 1.22 12.96
N ARG A 223 -18.29 0.39 12.31
CA ARG A 223 -19.70 0.65 12.07
C ARG A 223 -20.51 0.67 13.37
N THR A 224 -20.31 -0.32 14.24
CA THR A 224 -21.01 -0.45 15.52
C THR A 224 -20.70 0.72 16.47
N GLU A 225 -19.44 1.16 16.53
CA GLU A 225 -18.97 2.22 17.41
C GLU A 225 -19.02 3.62 16.76
N GLY A 226 -19.43 3.72 15.49
CA GLY A 226 -19.45 4.95 14.72
C GLY A 226 -18.06 5.56 14.47
N ASP A 227 -17.03 4.76 14.19
CA ASP A 227 -15.70 5.22 13.78
C ASP A 227 -15.67 5.53 12.27
N TRP A 228 -16.30 6.62 11.85
CA TRP A 228 -16.31 7.04 10.43
C TRP A 228 -14.91 7.41 9.92
N ASP A 229 -13.97 7.74 10.80
CA ASP A 229 -12.60 8.04 10.36
C ASP A 229 -11.92 6.76 9.85
N TRP A 230 -12.17 5.63 10.49
CA TRP A 230 -11.75 4.33 9.98
C TRP A 230 -12.53 3.94 8.72
N VAL A 231 -13.84 4.17 8.66
CA VAL A 231 -14.63 3.86 7.44
C VAL A 231 -14.16 4.69 6.23
N ALA A 232 -13.96 5.99 6.38
CA ALA A 232 -13.62 6.85 5.25
C ALA A 232 -12.16 6.71 4.79
N TYR A 233 -11.24 6.49 5.74
CA TYR A 233 -9.82 6.44 5.43
C TYR A 233 -9.25 5.04 5.36
N GLY A 234 -9.99 4.05 5.84
CA GLY A 234 -9.52 2.69 5.98
C GLY A 234 -8.39 2.57 6.98
N ARG A 235 -7.63 1.48 6.81
CA ARG A 235 -6.43 1.21 7.59
C ARG A 235 -5.36 2.28 7.38
N ARG A 236 -4.62 2.57 8.44
CA ARG A 236 -3.48 3.49 8.42
C ARG A 236 -2.17 2.73 8.43
N ASN A 237 -1.21 3.20 7.64
CA ASN A 237 0.15 2.68 7.66
C ASN A 237 1.14 3.78 8.08
N PRO A 238 1.23 4.11 9.38
CA PRO A 238 2.16 5.13 9.83
C PRO A 238 3.59 4.76 9.46
N PRO A 239 4.48 5.75 9.26
CA PRO A 239 5.91 5.49 9.08
C PRO A 239 6.44 4.66 10.26
N HIS A 240 7.34 3.73 9.99
CA HIS A 240 7.81 2.76 10.98
C HIS A 240 8.55 3.42 12.16
N ASP A 241 9.10 4.63 11.98
CA ASP A 241 9.77 5.40 13.02
C ASP A 241 8.81 6.28 13.85
N VAL A 242 7.53 6.33 13.47
CA VAL A 242 6.48 6.99 14.24
C VAL A 242 5.80 5.94 15.14
N PRO A 243 5.88 6.10 16.48
CA PRO A 243 5.18 5.22 17.39
C PRO A 243 3.69 5.18 17.05
N ALA A 244 3.11 3.98 17.09
CA ALA A 244 1.67 3.82 17.01
C ALA A 244 1.02 4.73 18.05
N SER A 245 0.36 5.79 17.60
CA SER A 245 -0.30 6.69 18.52
C SER A 245 -1.44 5.91 19.17
N ALA A 246 -1.42 5.77 20.51
CA ALA A 246 -2.60 5.38 21.25
C ALA A 246 -3.67 6.45 20.99
N ARG A 247 -4.55 6.21 20.04
CA ARG A 247 -5.52 7.23 19.61
C ARG A 247 -6.63 7.31 20.64
N ALA A 248 -6.68 8.45 21.33
CA ALA A 248 -7.96 8.96 21.79
C ALA A 248 -8.76 9.41 20.55
N ARG A 249 -9.94 8.84 20.36
CA ARG A 249 -10.89 9.28 19.32
C ARG A 249 -11.22 10.76 19.55
N PRO A 250 -11.49 11.55 18.51
CA PRO A 250 -12.17 12.82 18.70
C PRO A 250 -13.50 12.53 19.41
N THR A 251 -13.59 12.83 20.70
CA THR A 251 -14.82 12.70 21.46
C THR A 251 -15.59 14.01 21.32
N PHE A 252 -16.72 13.95 20.63
CA PHE A 252 -17.66 15.06 20.64
C PHE A 252 -18.48 15.01 21.93
N SER A 253 -18.77 16.17 22.51
CA SER A 253 -19.67 16.22 23.66
C SER A 253 -21.11 15.92 23.22
N LYS A 254 -21.92 15.41 24.15
CA LYS A 254 -23.35 15.16 23.90
C LYS A 254 -24.07 16.44 23.48
N GLU A 255 -23.74 17.55 24.12
CA GLU A 255 -24.33 18.86 23.86
C GLU A 255 -24.01 19.33 22.44
N PHE A 256 -22.77 19.15 21.98
CA PHE A 256 -22.36 19.50 20.62
C PHE A 256 -23.15 18.68 19.58
N VAL A 257 -23.20 17.35 19.73
CA VAL A 257 -23.92 16.50 18.78
C VAL A 257 -25.42 16.75 18.81
N ALA A 258 -26.00 17.00 20.00
CA ALA A 258 -27.41 17.37 20.14
C ALA A 258 -27.74 18.69 19.42
N SER A 259 -26.78 19.62 19.36
CA SER A 259 -26.97 20.92 18.68
C SER A 259 -26.93 20.84 17.15
N LEU A 260 -26.36 19.78 16.57
CA LEU A 260 -26.33 19.58 15.13
C LEU A 260 -27.74 19.19 14.63
N PRO A 261 -28.24 19.70 13.49
CA PRO A 261 -29.50 19.23 12.92
C PRO A 261 -29.46 17.73 12.57
N PRO A 262 -30.59 17.01 12.61
CA PRO A 262 -30.66 15.61 12.18
C PRO A 262 -30.15 15.44 10.74
N GLY A 263 -29.37 14.38 10.47
CA GLY A 263 -28.81 14.11 9.16
C GLY A 263 -27.62 15.00 8.75
N VAL A 264 -27.30 16.06 9.51
CA VAL A 264 -26.09 16.86 9.25
C VAL A 264 -24.87 16.11 9.79
N PRO A 265 -23.85 15.85 8.95
CA PRO A 265 -22.65 15.16 9.39
C PRO A 265 -21.85 15.99 10.43
N PRO A 266 -21.18 15.34 11.40
CA PRO A 266 -20.29 16.05 12.32
C PRO A 266 -19.09 16.66 11.57
N PRO A 267 -18.42 17.68 12.13
CA PRO A 267 -17.20 18.21 11.55
C PRO A 267 -16.14 17.13 11.36
N GLY A 268 -15.54 17.08 10.17
CA GLY A 268 -14.55 16.06 9.82
C GLY A 268 -15.15 14.70 9.42
N PHE A 269 -16.47 14.60 9.31
CA PHE A 269 -17.10 13.52 8.54
C PHE A 269 -16.61 13.57 7.11
N VAL A 270 -16.37 12.39 6.56
CA VAL A 270 -15.96 12.21 5.19
C VAL A 270 -16.93 11.19 4.61
N THR A 271 -17.59 11.59 3.53
CA THR A 271 -18.56 10.76 2.83
C THR A 271 -17.88 9.51 2.26
N THR A 272 -18.60 8.39 2.29
CA THR A 272 -18.22 7.12 1.65
C THR A 272 -18.36 7.18 0.14
N GLY A 273 -19.05 8.20 -0.40
CA GLY A 273 -19.52 8.27 -1.78
C GLY A 273 -20.89 7.63 -1.99
N ASN A 274 -21.48 7.01 -0.97
CA ASN A 274 -22.83 6.46 -0.99
C ASN A 274 -23.72 7.20 0.02
N ALA A 275 -24.72 7.91 -0.47
CA ALA A 275 -25.59 8.75 0.36
C ALA A 275 -26.41 7.95 1.40
N LYS A 276 -26.80 6.70 1.09
CA LYS A 276 -27.54 5.81 1.99
C LYS A 276 -26.65 5.35 3.15
N ASP A 277 -25.41 4.99 2.85
CA ASP A 277 -24.42 4.62 3.85
C ASP A 277 -24.04 5.81 4.72
N ASP A 278 -23.81 6.98 4.13
CA ASP A 278 -23.49 8.20 4.86
C ASP A 278 -24.60 8.57 5.84
N LYS A 279 -25.85 8.55 5.37
CA LYS A 279 -27.02 8.80 6.22
C LYS A 279 -27.05 7.83 7.40
N SER A 280 -26.87 6.54 7.12
CA SER A 280 -26.87 5.48 8.14
C SER A 280 -25.75 5.66 9.17
N LEU A 281 -24.54 6.01 8.71
CA LEU A 281 -23.38 6.28 9.56
C LEU A 281 -23.59 7.53 10.44
N ILE A 282 -24.18 8.59 9.89
CA ILE A 282 -24.50 9.83 10.61
C ILE A 282 -25.55 9.55 11.69
N GLU A 283 -26.63 8.85 11.35
CA GLU A 283 -27.69 8.48 12.29
C GLU A 283 -27.13 7.63 13.44
N ARG A 284 -26.32 6.61 13.11
CA ARG A 284 -25.67 5.74 14.10
C ARG A 284 -24.74 6.52 15.02
N PHE A 285 -23.85 7.33 14.46
CA PHE A 285 -22.94 8.19 15.23
C PHE A 285 -23.69 9.04 16.25
N ARG A 286 -24.75 9.73 15.80
CA ARG A 286 -25.56 10.57 16.69
C ARG A 286 -26.16 9.76 17.81
N ALA A 287 -26.73 8.61 17.48
CA ALA A 287 -27.34 7.72 18.46
C ALA A 287 -26.32 7.25 19.52
N THR A 288 -25.13 6.84 19.08
CA THR A 288 -24.04 6.40 19.94
C THR A 288 -23.56 7.50 20.88
N VAL A 289 -23.29 8.73 20.37
CA VAL A 289 -22.82 9.83 21.22
C VAL A 289 -23.90 10.28 22.21
N LEU A 290 -25.15 10.40 21.76
CA LEU A 290 -26.25 10.83 22.63
C LEU A 290 -26.65 9.75 23.65
N GLY A 291 -26.26 8.49 23.41
CA GLY A 291 -26.70 7.35 24.20
C GLY A 291 -28.18 7.01 23.95
N THR A 292 -28.71 7.38 22.78
CA THR A 292 -30.04 7.02 22.31
C THR A 292 -30.01 5.80 21.40
N ASP A 293 -28.82 5.25 21.18
CA ASP A 293 -28.63 4.01 20.44
C ASP A 293 -29.45 2.91 21.11
N GLN A 294 -30.44 2.39 20.38
CA GLN A 294 -31.05 1.13 20.78
C GLN A 294 -29.93 0.10 20.67
N LEU A 295 -29.39 -0.31 21.82
CA LEU A 295 -28.44 -1.40 21.87
C LEU A 295 -29.08 -2.55 21.09
N LEU A 296 -28.48 -2.92 19.96
CA LEU A 296 -28.82 -4.17 19.31
C LEU A 296 -28.79 -5.21 20.43
N PRO A 297 -29.88 -5.98 20.60
CA PRO A 297 -29.87 -7.08 21.55
C PRO A 297 -28.55 -7.83 21.41
N PRO A 298 -27.88 -8.24 22.50
CA PRO A 298 -26.55 -8.81 22.41
C PRO A 298 -26.41 -9.97 21.41
N PHE A 299 -27.52 -10.66 21.10
CA PHE A 299 -27.60 -11.73 20.09
C PHE A 299 -27.65 -11.25 18.63
N LEU A 300 -27.96 -9.98 18.37
CA LEU A 300 -27.91 -9.33 17.06
C LEU A 300 -26.60 -8.56 16.84
N ASN A 301 -25.75 -8.43 17.86
CA ASN A 301 -24.45 -7.77 17.72
C ASN A 301 -23.45 -8.75 17.07
N PRO A 302 -23.05 -8.54 15.80
CA PRO A 302 -22.10 -9.41 15.10
C PRO A 302 -20.74 -9.53 15.80
N MET A 303 -20.33 -8.52 16.57
CA MET A 303 -19.09 -8.56 17.38
C MET A 303 -19.18 -9.54 18.57
N ARG A 304 -20.37 -10.06 18.85
CA ARG A 304 -20.61 -11.11 19.85
C ARG A 304 -20.92 -12.46 19.22
N THR A 305 -20.87 -12.57 17.89
CA THR A 305 -21.04 -13.85 17.19
C THR A 305 -19.89 -14.77 17.59
N PRO A 306 -20.18 -15.92 18.24
CA PRO A 306 -19.14 -16.86 18.62
C PRO A 306 -18.32 -17.29 17.40
N GLY A 307 -16.98 -17.25 17.54
CA GLY A 307 -16.06 -17.62 16.47
C GLY A 307 -15.57 -16.46 15.60
N LEU A 308 -16.16 -15.26 15.70
CA LEU A 308 -15.60 -14.05 15.09
C LEU A 308 -14.47 -13.51 16.00
N GLU A 309 -13.23 -13.85 15.66
CA GLU A 309 -12.04 -13.41 16.38
C GLU A 309 -11.11 -12.59 15.47
N SER A 310 -10.12 -11.93 16.05
CA SER A 310 -9.11 -11.21 15.26
C SER A 310 -8.32 -12.21 14.42
N ASN A 311 -8.44 -12.13 13.10
CA ASN A 311 -7.75 -12.99 12.13
C ASN A 311 -6.28 -12.59 11.96
N VAL A 312 -5.52 -12.73 13.05
CA VAL A 312 -4.12 -12.32 13.16
C VAL A 312 -3.25 -13.55 13.33
N VAL A 313 -2.10 -13.56 12.66
CA VAL A 313 -1.02 -14.51 12.96
C VAL A 313 -0.13 -13.88 14.03
N LEU A 314 0.13 -14.61 15.11
CA LEU A 314 1.01 -14.11 16.17
C LEU A 314 2.45 -14.04 15.64
N GLU A 315 3.18 -13.00 16.04
CA GLU A 315 4.57 -12.78 15.58
C GLU A 315 5.47 -13.99 15.79
N ARG A 316 5.32 -14.69 16.94
CA ARG A 316 6.09 -15.90 17.28
C ARG A 316 5.84 -17.08 16.33
N ASP A 317 4.72 -17.07 15.61
CA ASP A 317 4.34 -18.13 14.67
C ASP A 317 4.80 -17.80 13.24
N ILE A 318 5.29 -16.57 13.00
CA ILE A 318 5.81 -16.14 11.70
C ILE A 318 7.30 -16.49 11.63
N PRO A 319 7.73 -17.38 10.72
CA PRO A 319 9.13 -17.76 10.63
C PRO A 319 9.96 -16.53 10.24
N PRO A 320 11.03 -16.20 10.98
CA PRO A 320 11.89 -15.07 10.66
C PRO A 320 12.62 -15.33 9.34
N MET A 321 12.70 -14.32 8.49
CA MET A 321 13.41 -14.44 7.21
C MET A 321 14.93 -14.46 7.47
N PRO A 322 15.67 -15.49 7.04
CA PRO A 322 17.11 -15.51 7.17
C PRO A 322 17.77 -14.35 6.42
N GLU A 323 18.78 -13.75 7.04
CA GLU A 323 19.62 -12.74 6.41
C GLU A 323 20.51 -13.39 5.34
N LEU A 324 20.72 -12.67 4.23
CA LEU A 324 21.68 -13.08 3.21
C LEU A 324 23.11 -12.79 3.70
N PRO A 325 24.09 -13.63 3.36
CA PRO A 325 25.48 -13.35 3.72
C PRO A 325 25.99 -12.08 3.04
N VAL A 326 26.80 -11.30 3.75
CA VAL A 326 27.48 -10.14 3.18
C VAL A 326 28.77 -10.61 2.49
N PRO A 327 28.94 -10.39 1.18
CA PRO A 327 30.18 -10.73 0.48
C PRO A 327 31.39 -10.01 1.08
N GLN A 328 32.53 -10.69 1.13
CA GLN A 328 33.81 -10.09 1.48
C GLN A 328 34.40 -9.30 0.30
N ALA A 329 34.10 -9.71 -0.93
CA ALA A 329 34.49 -8.98 -2.11
C ALA A 329 33.79 -7.60 -2.16
N PRO A 330 34.54 -6.51 -2.37
CA PRO A 330 33.94 -5.18 -2.44
C PRO A 330 33.08 -5.03 -3.69
N GLY A 331 32.09 -4.13 -3.63
CA GLY A 331 31.30 -3.71 -4.81
C GLY A 331 29.85 -4.19 -4.81
N PHE A 332 29.49 -5.20 -4.03
CA PHE A 332 28.09 -5.59 -3.89
C PHE A 332 27.33 -4.62 -2.97
N VAL A 333 26.17 -4.16 -3.42
CA VAL A 333 25.29 -3.25 -2.67
C VAL A 333 23.87 -3.82 -2.66
N PHE A 334 23.39 -4.16 -1.47
CA PHE A 334 21.99 -4.52 -1.24
C PHE A 334 21.09 -3.30 -1.49
N ILE A 335 20.08 -3.47 -2.34
CA ILE A 335 19.09 -2.43 -2.63
C ILE A 335 18.00 -2.45 -1.55
N GLY A 336 17.77 -3.59 -0.90
CA GLY A 336 16.70 -3.78 0.08
C GLY A 336 15.44 -4.38 -0.52
N ASP A 337 15.48 -4.89 -1.76
CA ASP A 337 14.42 -5.71 -2.35
C ASP A 337 14.81 -7.20 -2.21
N PRO A 338 14.22 -7.98 -1.27
CA PRO A 338 14.80 -9.24 -0.85
C PRO A 338 15.00 -10.30 -1.94
N PRO A 339 14.08 -10.58 -2.88
CA PRO A 339 14.31 -11.54 -3.95
C PRO A 339 15.28 -11.03 -5.00
N LEU A 340 15.21 -9.74 -5.35
CA LEU A 340 16.15 -9.16 -6.30
C LEU A 340 17.58 -9.15 -5.73
N ASP A 341 17.74 -8.83 -4.45
CA ASP A 341 19.03 -8.90 -3.77
C ASP A 341 19.55 -10.33 -3.68
N GLU A 342 18.68 -11.33 -3.51
CA GLU A 342 19.06 -12.75 -3.52
C GLU A 342 19.58 -13.18 -4.90
N GLN A 343 18.86 -12.85 -5.97
CA GLN A 343 19.28 -13.13 -7.35
C GLN A 343 20.60 -12.42 -7.71
N ARG A 344 20.73 -11.14 -7.36
CA ARG A 344 21.94 -10.36 -7.63
C ARG A 344 23.14 -10.88 -6.85
N LEU A 345 22.91 -11.31 -5.61
CA LEU A 345 23.95 -11.87 -4.76
C LEU A 345 24.46 -13.21 -5.32
N ASP A 346 23.57 -14.07 -5.83
CA ASP A 346 23.95 -15.31 -6.48
C ASP A 346 24.87 -15.06 -7.68
N ALA A 347 24.44 -14.18 -8.59
CA ALA A 347 25.23 -13.80 -9.76
C ALA A 347 26.59 -13.20 -9.39
N PHE A 348 26.63 -12.31 -8.38
CA PHE A 348 27.87 -11.71 -7.89
C PHE A 348 28.81 -12.75 -7.28
N LEU A 349 28.30 -13.69 -6.48
CA LEU A 349 29.11 -14.73 -5.86
C LEU A 349 29.58 -15.78 -6.87
N ALA A 350 28.85 -16.00 -7.97
CA ALA A 350 29.31 -16.86 -9.06
C ALA A 350 30.57 -16.28 -9.74
N GLU A 351 30.65 -14.97 -9.91
CA GLU A 351 31.79 -14.30 -10.57
C GLU A 351 32.94 -13.98 -9.62
N HIS A 352 32.63 -13.55 -8.39
CA HIS A 352 33.60 -12.96 -7.47
C HIS A 352 33.71 -13.66 -6.11
N GLY A 353 32.80 -14.60 -5.83
CA GLY A 353 32.70 -15.25 -4.52
C GLY A 353 33.67 -16.40 -4.34
N THR A 354 34.01 -16.67 -3.09
CA THR A 354 34.68 -17.92 -2.68
C THR A 354 33.68 -19.07 -2.58
N GLU A 355 34.16 -20.31 -2.67
CA GLU A 355 33.33 -21.51 -2.45
C GLU A 355 32.59 -21.46 -1.10
N ALA A 356 33.24 -20.97 -0.05
CA ALA A 356 32.65 -20.84 1.28
C ALA A 356 31.50 -19.79 1.31
N GLU A 357 31.61 -18.70 0.56
CA GLU A 357 30.55 -17.70 0.43
C GLU A 357 29.37 -18.23 -0.38
N GLN A 358 29.63 -18.93 -1.49
CA GLN A 358 28.59 -19.59 -2.29
C GLN A 358 27.84 -20.64 -1.46
N GLU A 359 28.54 -21.48 -0.70
CA GLU A 359 27.91 -22.48 0.17
C GLU A 359 27.09 -21.81 1.30
N ALA A 360 27.58 -20.70 1.87
CA ALA A 360 26.84 -19.92 2.85
C ALA A 360 25.57 -19.30 2.26
N PHE A 361 25.66 -18.77 1.04
CA PHE A 361 24.52 -18.23 0.30
C PHE A 361 23.47 -19.31 0.02
N LEU A 362 23.86 -20.46 -0.54
CA LEU A 362 22.93 -21.55 -0.84
C LEU A 362 22.19 -22.05 0.40
N ARG A 363 22.88 -22.12 1.56
CA ARG A 363 22.22 -22.44 2.84
C ARG A 363 21.20 -21.39 3.25
N ALA A 364 21.53 -20.11 3.09
CA ALA A 364 20.63 -19.00 3.41
C ALA A 364 19.42 -18.97 2.47
N ALA A 365 19.63 -19.09 1.16
CA ALA A 365 18.58 -19.16 0.14
C ALA A 365 17.62 -20.34 0.38
N ALA A 366 18.16 -21.54 0.63
CA ALA A 366 17.33 -22.71 0.97
C ALA A 366 16.51 -22.51 2.25
N ALA A 367 17.07 -21.84 3.26
CA ALA A 367 16.34 -21.49 4.48
C ALA A 367 15.25 -20.44 4.23
N ARG A 368 15.52 -19.44 3.37
CA ARG A 368 14.56 -18.42 2.95
C ARG A 368 13.40 -19.03 2.17
N ALA A 369 13.66 -19.92 1.21
CA ALA A 369 12.64 -20.65 0.47
C ALA A 369 11.67 -21.39 1.40
N LYS A 370 12.19 -22.11 2.40
CA LYS A 370 11.37 -22.77 3.43
C LYS A 370 10.54 -21.79 4.26
N CYS A 371 11.10 -20.61 4.57
CA CYS A 371 10.37 -19.57 5.29
C CYS A 371 9.26 -18.94 4.44
N VAL A 372 9.51 -18.72 3.15
CA VAL A 372 8.51 -18.26 2.18
C VAL A 372 7.36 -19.26 2.09
N GLU A 373 7.65 -20.55 1.89
CA GLU A 373 6.63 -21.60 1.85
C GLU A 373 5.77 -21.63 3.13
N ALA A 374 6.41 -21.57 4.30
CA ALA A 374 5.70 -21.54 5.58
C ALA A 374 4.84 -20.27 5.74
N ARG A 375 5.31 -19.10 5.27
CA ARG A 375 4.54 -17.85 5.27
C ARG A 375 3.37 -17.89 4.29
N SER A 376 3.54 -18.50 3.12
CA SER A 376 2.45 -18.70 2.16
C SER A 376 1.33 -19.52 2.78
N LYS A 377 1.65 -20.64 3.46
CA LYS A 377 0.66 -21.44 4.21
C LYS A 377 -0.08 -20.63 5.28
N LEU A 378 0.63 -19.77 6.01
CA LEU A 378 0.01 -18.87 7.00
C LEU A 378 -0.93 -17.85 6.33
N SER A 379 -0.53 -17.30 5.18
CA SER A 379 -1.34 -16.36 4.39
C SER A 379 -2.60 -17.03 3.85
N GLU A 380 -2.48 -18.22 3.27
CA GLU A 380 -3.61 -19.01 2.76
C GLU A 380 -4.61 -19.37 3.87
N GLU A 381 -4.11 -19.85 5.01
CA GLU A 381 -4.96 -20.17 6.17
C GLU A 381 -5.68 -18.93 6.70
N LYS A 382 -4.99 -17.79 6.71
CA LYS A 382 -5.59 -16.51 7.07
C LYS A 382 -6.66 -16.07 6.07
N GLU A 383 -6.41 -16.19 4.77
CA GLU A 383 -7.39 -15.87 3.73
C GLU A 383 -8.62 -16.80 3.84
N ARG A 384 -8.41 -18.09 4.07
CA ARG A 384 -9.47 -19.07 4.31
C ARG A 384 -10.35 -18.68 5.50
N ARG A 385 -9.73 -18.27 6.62
CA ARG A 385 -10.46 -17.75 7.80
C ARG A 385 -11.22 -16.46 7.50
N SER A 386 -10.61 -15.53 6.76
CA SER A 386 -11.28 -14.30 6.31
C SER A 386 -12.51 -14.59 5.46
N LYS A 387 -12.41 -15.49 4.47
CA LYS A 387 -13.57 -15.92 3.65
C LYS A 387 -14.68 -16.51 4.52
N ALA A 388 -14.34 -17.36 5.48
CA ALA A 388 -15.32 -17.91 6.42
C ALA A 388 -15.98 -16.83 7.29
N TYR A 389 -15.21 -15.82 7.74
CA TYR A 389 -15.74 -14.68 8.49
C TYR A 389 -16.64 -13.79 7.66
N ARG A 390 -16.28 -13.50 6.40
CA ARG A 390 -17.13 -12.76 5.47
C ARG A 390 -18.48 -13.47 5.30
N ALA A 391 -18.47 -14.78 5.04
CA ALA A 391 -19.68 -15.58 4.93
C ALA A 391 -20.54 -15.51 6.22
N LEU A 392 -19.91 -15.70 7.39
CA LEU A 392 -20.60 -15.64 8.68
C LEU A 392 -21.23 -14.26 8.96
N VAL A 393 -20.50 -13.18 8.66
CA VAL A 393 -20.99 -11.80 8.83
C VAL A 393 -22.17 -11.55 7.89
N THR A 394 -22.08 -11.97 6.63
CA THR A 394 -23.18 -11.86 5.66
C THR A 394 -24.42 -12.61 6.15
N GLU A 395 -24.31 -13.88 6.52
CA GLU A 395 -25.42 -14.67 7.06
C GLU A 395 -26.06 -14.03 8.30
N HIS A 396 -25.22 -13.52 9.22
CA HIS A 396 -25.68 -12.84 10.42
C HIS A 396 -26.45 -11.55 10.07
N LEU A 397 -25.92 -10.73 9.17
CA LEU A 397 -26.57 -9.50 8.72
C LEU A 397 -27.91 -9.80 8.04
N THR A 398 -27.99 -10.84 7.22
CA THR A 398 -29.24 -11.31 6.60
C THR A 398 -30.26 -11.74 7.66
N ALA A 399 -29.83 -12.50 8.66
CA ALA A 399 -30.70 -12.90 9.78
C ALA A 399 -31.19 -11.71 10.61
N VAL A 400 -30.32 -10.73 10.87
CA VAL A 400 -30.68 -9.48 11.57
C VAL A 400 -31.73 -8.71 10.76
N ARG A 401 -31.53 -8.51 9.46
CA ARG A 401 -32.49 -7.83 8.57
C ARG A 401 -33.85 -8.53 8.58
N HIS A 402 -33.86 -9.86 8.47
CA HIS A 402 -35.08 -10.66 8.56
C HIS A 402 -35.79 -10.46 9.90
N ASN A 403 -35.09 -10.58 11.03
CA ASN A 403 -35.69 -10.44 12.35
C ASN A 403 -36.20 -9.01 12.61
N VAL A 404 -35.50 -7.98 12.14
CA VAL A 404 -35.96 -6.59 12.17
C VAL A 404 -37.26 -6.44 11.39
N ARG A 405 -37.35 -7.01 10.18
CA ARG A 405 -38.57 -7.01 9.36
C ARG A 405 -39.73 -7.74 10.04
N VAL A 406 -39.49 -8.85 10.72
CA VAL A 406 -40.53 -9.58 11.46
C VAL A 406 -40.98 -8.84 12.72
N MET A 407 -40.06 -8.23 13.47
CA MET A 407 -40.39 -7.53 14.72
C MET A 407 -41.05 -6.16 14.52
N TRP A 408 -40.67 -5.44 13.45
CA TRP A 408 -41.11 -4.07 13.19
C TRP A 408 -41.85 -3.89 11.87
N GLY A 409 -42.07 -4.97 11.11
CA GLY A 409 -42.97 -4.96 9.97
C GLY A 409 -44.37 -4.52 10.40
N PRO A 410 -45.12 -3.83 9.53
CA PRO A 410 -46.43 -3.29 9.88
C PRO A 410 -47.31 -4.42 10.40
N ALA A 411 -47.66 -4.33 11.69
CA ALA A 411 -48.62 -5.22 12.30
C ALA A 411 -50.01 -4.91 11.72
N GLY A 412 -50.29 -5.44 10.52
CA GLY A 412 -51.63 -5.49 9.94
C GLY A 412 -52.07 -4.25 9.16
N SER A 413 -51.34 -3.86 8.10
CA SER A 413 -52.02 -3.33 6.92
C SER A 413 -52.39 -4.51 6.03
N ASN A 414 -53.55 -5.12 6.29
CA ASN A 414 -54.28 -5.93 5.30
C ASN A 414 -54.80 -4.99 4.20
N ASP A 415 -53.89 -4.34 3.48
CA ASP A 415 -54.24 -3.69 2.22
C ASP A 415 -53.88 -4.70 1.14
N ASP A 416 -54.88 -5.50 0.77
CA ASP A 416 -54.86 -6.45 -0.34
C ASP A 416 -54.81 -5.67 -1.68
N SER A 417 -53.85 -4.75 -1.85
CA SER A 417 -53.48 -4.26 -3.17
C SER A 417 -52.47 -5.25 -3.76
N GLU A 418 -53.00 -6.37 -4.24
CA GLU A 418 -52.44 -7.06 -5.40
C GLU A 418 -52.24 -5.98 -6.49
N ASP A 419 -51.04 -5.90 -7.07
CA ASP A 419 -50.61 -5.02 -8.18
C ASP A 419 -49.52 -4.00 -7.76
N ASP A 420 -48.27 -4.47 -7.74
CA ASP A 420 -47.21 -3.93 -8.60
C ASP A 420 -45.93 -4.77 -8.37
N ASP A 421 -45.57 -5.55 -9.38
CA ASP A 421 -44.38 -6.39 -9.48
C ASP A 421 -43.11 -5.50 -9.56
N ASP A 422 -42.61 -5.02 -8.42
CA ASP A 422 -41.28 -4.43 -8.33
C ASP A 422 -40.22 -5.56 -8.23
N GLU A 423 -39.89 -6.19 -9.37
CA GLU A 423 -38.83 -7.20 -9.54
C GLU A 423 -37.38 -6.64 -9.48
N ASP A 424 -37.15 -5.45 -8.91
CA ASP A 424 -35.90 -4.69 -9.13
C ASP A 424 -34.84 -4.76 -8.00
N ASP A 425 -34.95 -5.63 -7.00
CA ASP A 425 -34.06 -5.60 -5.81
C ASP A 425 -33.07 -6.79 -5.66
N ASP A 426 -32.89 -7.64 -6.67
CA ASP A 426 -31.95 -8.79 -6.61
C ASP A 426 -30.48 -8.44 -6.97
N ASP A 427 -30.16 -7.18 -7.26
CA ASP A 427 -28.79 -6.76 -7.67
C ASP A 427 -27.77 -6.64 -6.52
N GLU A 428 -28.17 -6.77 -5.23
CA GLU A 428 -27.22 -6.62 -4.10
C GLU A 428 -26.27 -7.83 -3.93
N ASP A 429 -26.62 -9.03 -4.42
CA ASP A 429 -25.75 -10.22 -4.30
C ASP A 429 -24.55 -10.19 -5.29
N ASP A 430 -24.68 -9.45 -6.41
CA ASP A 430 -23.62 -9.27 -7.41
C ASP A 430 -22.44 -8.40 -6.91
N ASP A 431 -22.68 -7.52 -5.95
CA ASP A 431 -21.64 -6.64 -5.38
C ASP A 431 -20.65 -7.42 -4.47
N LEU A 432 -21.11 -8.50 -3.83
CA LEU A 432 -20.25 -9.37 -3.01
C LEU A 432 -19.38 -10.29 -3.86
N GLU A 433 -19.90 -10.84 -4.95
CA GLU A 433 -19.08 -11.59 -5.92
C GLU A 433 -18.04 -10.68 -6.61
N GLN A 434 -18.38 -9.41 -6.89
CA GLN A 434 -17.44 -8.43 -7.42
C GLN A 434 -16.29 -8.08 -6.46
N ALA A 435 -16.56 -7.94 -5.17
CA ALA A 435 -15.51 -7.73 -4.17
C ALA A 435 -14.49 -8.89 -4.13
N LEU A 436 -14.95 -10.13 -4.35
CA LEU A 436 -14.09 -11.30 -4.49
C LEU A 436 -13.34 -11.33 -5.84
N GLY A 437 -13.93 -10.79 -6.90
CA GLY A 437 -13.33 -10.68 -8.24
C GLY A 437 -12.17 -9.68 -8.32
N VAL A 438 -12.27 -8.51 -7.66
CA VAL A 438 -11.19 -7.50 -7.59
C VAL A 438 -10.00 -8.03 -6.78
N GLU A 439 -10.27 -8.72 -5.66
CA GLU A 439 -9.23 -9.44 -4.92
C GLU A 439 -8.62 -10.55 -5.78
N LYS A 440 -9.37 -11.32 -6.58
CA LYS A 440 -8.78 -12.38 -7.42
C LYS A 440 -7.95 -11.85 -8.59
N ALA A 441 -8.37 -10.74 -9.22
CA ALA A 441 -7.59 -10.06 -10.25
C ALA A 441 -6.29 -9.43 -9.70
N MET A 442 -6.24 -9.14 -8.39
CA MET A 442 -5.05 -8.60 -7.72
C MET A 442 -4.29 -9.60 -6.83
N ALA A 443 -4.89 -10.71 -6.42
CA ALA A 443 -4.28 -11.80 -5.66
C ALA A 443 -3.67 -12.85 -6.57
N GLY A 444 -4.13 -12.96 -7.83
CA GLY A 444 -3.36 -13.54 -8.94
C GLY A 444 -2.04 -12.81 -9.21
N MET A 445 -1.75 -11.72 -8.49
CA MET A 445 -0.46 -11.03 -8.48
C MET A 445 0.48 -11.50 -7.35
N SER A 446 0.09 -12.50 -6.56
CA SER A 446 0.86 -12.92 -5.36
C SER A 446 1.74 -14.12 -5.60
N VAL A 447 1.33 -15.10 -6.41
CA VAL A 447 2.11 -16.28 -6.80
C VAL A 447 1.38 -16.86 -8.03
N GLU A 448 1.79 -16.52 -9.25
CA GLU A 448 1.66 -17.51 -10.32
C GLU A 448 2.94 -18.35 -10.19
N ASP A 449 2.78 -19.62 -9.81
CA ASP A 449 3.86 -20.59 -9.89
C ASP A 449 4.33 -20.57 -11.36
N GLU A 450 5.52 -20.02 -11.61
CA GLU A 450 6.30 -20.43 -12.76
C GLU A 450 6.55 -21.94 -12.60
N GLN A 451 5.61 -22.73 -13.14
CA GLN A 451 5.87 -24.13 -13.46
C GLN A 451 7.03 -24.11 -14.46
N THR A 452 8.24 -24.27 -13.94
CA THR A 452 9.38 -24.77 -14.69
C THR A 452 8.92 -26.08 -15.32
N GLY A 453 8.58 -26.02 -16.61
CA GLY A 453 8.36 -27.21 -17.40
C GLY A 453 9.65 -28.01 -17.37
N ASP A 454 9.64 -29.14 -16.66
CA ASP A 454 10.62 -30.21 -16.81
C ASP A 454 10.58 -30.67 -18.27
N SER A 455 11.39 -30.05 -19.13
CA SER A 455 11.85 -30.66 -20.36
C SER A 455 12.96 -31.63 -19.99
N GLU A 456 12.59 -32.91 -19.87
CA GLU A 456 13.52 -34.03 -19.87
C GLU A 456 14.29 -34.08 -21.20
N ASP A 457 15.37 -33.31 -21.32
CA ASP A 457 16.29 -33.41 -22.45
C ASP A 457 17.52 -34.26 -22.07
N GLU A 458 17.46 -35.49 -22.56
CA GLU A 458 18.54 -36.31 -23.10
C GLU A 458 19.98 -35.96 -22.69
N ILE A 459 20.52 -36.84 -21.83
CA ILE A 459 21.94 -37.09 -21.67
C ILE A 459 22.55 -37.45 -23.04
N CYS A 460 23.16 -36.48 -23.71
CA CYS A 460 24.06 -36.71 -24.83
C CYS A 460 25.50 -36.88 -24.32
N HIS A 461 26.01 -38.10 -24.45
CA HIS A 461 27.42 -38.42 -24.35
C HIS A 461 28.20 -37.80 -25.51
N CYS A 462 29.16 -36.92 -25.20
CA CYS A 462 30.27 -36.60 -26.09
C CYS A 462 31.56 -36.77 -25.31
N GLY A 463 32.29 -37.82 -25.63
CA GLY A 463 33.67 -37.97 -25.18
C GLY A 463 34.64 -37.16 -26.04
N ASN A 464 35.74 -36.84 -25.37
CA ASN A 464 37.12 -37.00 -25.83
C ASN A 464 37.87 -35.77 -26.43
N GLU A 465 39.13 -35.70 -25.97
CA GLU A 465 40.34 -35.17 -26.61
C GLU A 465 40.81 -33.74 -26.26
N ASN A 466 41.83 -33.72 -25.37
CA ASN A 466 43.10 -32.99 -25.46
C ASN A 466 43.25 -31.96 -26.60
N SER A 467 43.59 -30.73 -26.23
CA SER A 467 44.84 -30.11 -26.73
C SER A 467 45.26 -28.97 -25.82
N SER A 468 46.50 -29.11 -25.34
CA SER A 468 47.36 -28.07 -24.85
C SER A 468 47.67 -27.07 -25.97
N GLU A 469 47.62 -25.78 -25.69
CA GLU A 469 48.52 -24.81 -26.32
C GLU A 469 48.73 -23.62 -25.38
N GLU A 470 50.00 -23.42 -25.05
CA GLU A 470 50.57 -22.26 -24.38
C GLU A 470 50.44 -21.06 -25.32
N GLU A 471 50.01 -19.89 -24.83
CA GLU A 471 50.45 -18.64 -25.42
C GLU A 471 50.67 -17.57 -24.35
N SER A 472 51.82 -16.93 -24.51
CA SER A 472 52.54 -16.05 -23.62
C SER A 472 52.22 -14.58 -23.86
N SER A 473 52.32 -13.79 -22.78
CA SER A 473 52.81 -12.41 -22.70
C SER A 473 52.20 -11.35 -23.63
N GLU A 474 51.67 -10.29 -23.03
CA GLU A 474 52.26 -8.94 -23.15
C GLU A 474 51.63 -8.01 -22.08
N GLU A 475 52.47 -7.54 -21.17
CA GLU A 475 52.21 -6.46 -20.22
C GLU A 475 52.38 -5.13 -20.96
N GLU A 476 51.33 -4.32 -21.08
CA GLU A 476 51.46 -2.89 -21.40
C GLU A 476 51.32 -2.07 -20.11
N GLU A 477 52.46 -1.60 -19.59
CA GLU A 477 52.53 -0.55 -18.57
C GLU A 477 52.18 0.82 -19.19
N GLY A 478 51.02 1.36 -18.81
CA GLY A 478 50.63 2.74 -19.11
C GLY A 478 51.24 3.75 -18.12
N PRO A 479 51.60 4.97 -18.56
CA PRO A 479 52.33 5.92 -17.73
C PRO A 479 51.46 6.60 -16.67
N VAL A 480 52.03 6.68 -15.47
CA VAL A 480 51.53 7.37 -14.28
C VAL A 480 51.53 8.89 -14.52
N GLU A 481 50.34 9.50 -14.61
CA GLU A 481 50.19 10.96 -14.57
C GLU A 481 50.31 11.50 -13.15
N SER A 482 51.19 12.49 -13.00
CA SER A 482 51.56 13.16 -11.75
C SER A 482 50.54 14.21 -11.33
N SER A 483 50.07 14.13 -10.08
CA SER A 483 49.26 15.14 -9.40
C SER A 483 50.00 16.48 -9.20
N PRO A 484 49.31 17.64 -9.25
CA PRO A 484 49.91 18.94 -8.96
C PRO A 484 49.98 19.23 -7.45
N LYS A 485 51.14 19.78 -7.04
CA LYS A 485 51.40 20.28 -5.69
C LYS A 485 50.59 21.56 -5.43
N ILE A 486 49.79 21.54 -4.35
CA ILE A 486 49.22 22.73 -3.72
C ILE A 486 50.29 23.32 -2.80
N GLY A 487 50.68 24.57 -3.05
CA GLY A 487 51.55 25.35 -2.18
C GLY A 487 50.75 26.05 -1.08
N ALA A 488 51.37 26.14 0.10
CA ALA A 488 51.04 27.07 1.17
C ALA A 488 52.27 27.94 1.45
#